data_AF-A0A1I0NGB9-F1
#
_entry.id   AF-A0A1I0NGB9-F1
#
_cell.length_a   1.000
_cell.length_b   1.000
_cell.length_c   1.000
_cell.angle_alpha   90.00
_cell.angle_beta   90.00
_cell.angle_gamma   90.00
#
_symmetry.space_group_name_H-M   'P 1'
#
loop_
_entity.id
_entity.type
_entity.pdbx_description
1 polymer ?
#
loop_
_entity_poly.entity_id
_entity_poly.type
_entity_poly.pdbx_seq_one_letter_code
_entity_poly.pdbx_strand_id
1 'polypeptide(L)'
;MVLTTFIATGYAQKNLVLYYSQTGTTQVVAEELQKQLGADIDSIVAVEPYSGDFQATIQRGQREMQSGETPALKPLHVNIADYDVIFIGYPIWFGTYAMPIATLVKENDFAGKTVVPFCTFGSGGLNTSTEALKAALPKAKVQTGYGVRTARILAVGKELDRFLKANGYKRGVVAKLPDYSAQLPVTDEETAIFNAACSSYQFPLGTPQTVGKRVTDDSTDYQFVVKGRGMNGEESISTIYVTVGKGEGAKPEFTEVVR
;
A
#
# COMPACT_ATOMS: atom_id res chain seq x y z
N MET A 1 13.24 -28.01 25.17
CA MET A 1 13.85 -27.52 23.92
C MET A 1 13.47 -28.48 22.82
N VAL A 2 12.41 -28.17 22.06
CA VAL A 2 11.98 -29.01 20.94
C VAL A 2 12.51 -28.34 19.69
N LEU A 3 13.53 -28.96 19.09
CA LEU A 3 14.12 -28.53 17.84
C LEU A 3 13.26 -29.14 16.72
N THR A 4 12.33 -28.36 16.18
CA THR A 4 11.57 -28.77 15.00
C THR A 4 12.48 -28.67 13.79
N THR A 5 12.97 -29.81 13.31
CA THR A 5 13.73 -29.92 12.08
C THR A 5 12.81 -29.66 10.89
N PHE A 6 12.98 -28.55 10.19
CA PHE A 6 12.39 -28.37 8.86
C PHE A 6 13.22 -29.15 7.84
N ILE A 7 12.61 -30.13 7.20
CA ILE A 7 13.17 -30.74 5.99
C ILE A 7 13.12 -29.64 4.91
N ALA A 8 14.29 -29.09 4.57
CA ALA A 8 14.45 -28.15 3.48
C ALA A 8 14.41 -28.91 2.14
N THR A 9 13.22 -29.27 1.68
CA THR A 9 12.96 -29.48 0.25
C THR A 9 12.25 -28.25 -0.28
N GLY A 10 12.98 -27.14 -0.33
CA GLY A 10 12.48 -25.88 -0.87
C GLY A 10 13.04 -25.65 -2.26
N TYR A 11 12.25 -25.91 -3.30
CA TYR A 11 12.43 -25.12 -4.52
C TYR A 11 12.35 -23.65 -4.10
N ALA A 12 13.34 -22.84 -4.47
CA ALA A 12 13.31 -21.42 -4.14
C ALA A 12 12.02 -20.83 -4.71
N GLN A 13 11.20 -20.18 -3.85
CA GLN A 13 9.92 -19.61 -4.27
C GLN A 13 10.17 -18.61 -5.41
N LYS A 14 9.49 -18.81 -6.55
CA LYS A 14 9.65 -17.92 -7.69
C LYS A 14 8.71 -16.73 -7.55
N ASN A 15 9.29 -15.54 -7.53
CA ASN A 15 8.58 -14.28 -7.30
C ASN A 15 8.28 -13.57 -8.63
N LEU A 16 7.06 -13.05 -8.76
CA LEU A 16 6.64 -12.18 -9.86
C LEU A 16 6.14 -10.85 -9.29
N VAL A 17 6.48 -9.75 -9.94
CA VAL A 17 5.91 -8.42 -9.69
C VAL A 17 5.05 -8.02 -10.89
N LEU A 18 3.74 -7.98 -10.70
CA LEU A 18 2.79 -7.41 -11.64
C LEU A 18 2.37 -6.03 -11.17
N TYR A 19 2.35 -5.02 -12.04
CA TYR A 19 1.91 -3.69 -11.63
C TYR A 19 1.18 -2.92 -12.73
N TYR A 20 0.16 -2.16 -12.34
CA TYR A 20 -0.38 -1.09 -13.16
C TYR A 20 0.17 0.25 -12.65
N SER A 21 0.64 1.11 -13.55
CA SER A 21 1.02 2.48 -13.20
C SER A 21 0.63 3.45 -14.30
N GLN A 22 -0.24 4.40 -13.96
CA GLN A 22 -0.63 5.44 -14.91
C GLN A 22 0.46 6.51 -15.09
N THR A 23 1.03 6.98 -13.98
CA THR A 23 1.96 8.12 -13.93
C THR A 23 3.35 7.73 -13.44
N GLY A 24 3.66 6.43 -13.40
CA GLY A 24 4.97 5.89 -13.01
C GLY A 24 5.23 5.77 -11.51
N THR A 25 4.38 6.32 -10.61
CA THR A 25 4.63 6.23 -9.16
C THR A 25 4.65 4.78 -8.66
N THR A 26 3.68 3.97 -9.09
CA THR A 26 3.61 2.53 -8.75
C THR A 26 4.73 1.73 -9.39
N GLN A 27 5.18 2.14 -10.58
CA GLN A 27 6.32 1.54 -11.26
C GLN A 27 7.60 1.65 -10.41
N VAL A 28 7.86 2.81 -9.78
CA VAL A 28 9.01 2.98 -8.88
C VAL A 28 9.01 1.94 -7.75
N VAL A 29 7.84 1.64 -7.18
CA VAL A 29 7.73 0.60 -6.13
C VAL A 29 7.97 -0.80 -6.71
N ALA A 30 7.44 -1.08 -7.90
CA ALA A 30 7.61 -2.36 -8.58
C ALA A 30 9.07 -2.63 -8.95
N GLU A 31 9.78 -1.64 -9.46
CA GLU A 31 11.21 -1.72 -9.81
C GLU A 31 12.09 -1.90 -8.57
N GLU A 32 11.74 -1.26 -7.45
CA GLU A 32 12.47 -1.47 -6.19
C GLU A 32 12.20 -2.89 -5.63
N LEU A 33 10.98 -3.43 -5.74
CA LEU A 33 10.69 -4.84 -5.43
C LEU A 33 11.52 -5.79 -6.30
N GLN A 34 11.54 -5.56 -7.62
CA GLN A 34 12.36 -6.34 -8.55
C GLN A 34 13.83 -6.34 -8.12
N LYS A 35 14.39 -5.15 -7.89
CA LYS A 35 15.78 -4.98 -7.48
C LYS A 35 16.11 -5.70 -6.17
N GLN A 36 15.22 -5.64 -5.18
CA GLN A 36 15.48 -6.23 -3.86
C GLN A 36 15.27 -7.74 -3.79
N LEU A 37 14.43 -8.30 -4.66
CA LEU A 37 14.07 -9.72 -4.67
C LEU A 37 14.71 -10.51 -5.83
N GLY A 38 15.21 -9.83 -6.86
CA GLY A 38 15.58 -10.47 -8.13
C GLY A 38 14.37 -11.13 -8.81
N ALA A 39 13.17 -10.56 -8.62
CA ALA A 39 11.93 -11.09 -9.14
C ALA A 39 11.77 -10.78 -10.64
N ASP A 40 11.01 -11.61 -11.35
CA ASP A 40 10.52 -11.25 -12.68
C ASP A 40 9.49 -10.11 -12.52
N ILE A 41 9.40 -9.21 -13.51
CA ILE A 41 8.49 -8.06 -13.49
C ILE A 41 7.72 -7.99 -14.79
N ASP A 42 6.44 -7.64 -14.73
CA ASP A 42 5.65 -7.29 -15.91
C ASP A 42 4.65 -6.17 -15.62
N SER A 43 4.42 -5.34 -16.63
CA SER A 43 3.51 -4.20 -16.55
C SER A 43 2.13 -4.58 -17.07
N ILE A 44 1.11 -4.25 -16.29
CA ILE A 44 -0.29 -4.36 -16.68
C ILE A 44 -0.62 -3.15 -17.55
N VAL A 45 -0.98 -3.37 -18.80
CA VAL A 45 -1.23 -2.29 -19.77
C VAL A 45 -2.64 -2.40 -20.33
N ALA A 46 -3.45 -1.37 -20.13
CA ALA A 46 -4.76 -1.27 -20.79
C ALA A 46 -4.58 -1.08 -22.31
N VAL A 47 -5.41 -1.78 -23.11
CA VAL A 47 -5.43 -1.65 -24.58
C VAL A 47 -5.74 -0.20 -24.96
N GLU A 48 -6.75 0.38 -24.32
CA GLU A 48 -7.05 1.80 -24.37
C GLU A 48 -6.45 2.48 -23.13
N PRO A 49 -5.31 3.20 -23.26
CA PRO A 49 -4.65 3.82 -22.12
C PRO A 49 -5.53 4.87 -21.46
N TYR A 50 -5.41 5.02 -20.15
CA TYR A 50 -5.94 6.22 -19.49
C TYR A 50 -5.07 7.39 -19.92
N SER A 51 -5.68 8.44 -20.45
CA SER A 51 -5.01 9.55 -21.17
C SER A 51 -3.94 10.31 -20.37
N GLY A 52 -3.83 10.06 -19.06
CA GLY A 52 -2.94 10.76 -18.15
C GLY A 52 -3.49 12.11 -17.69
N ASP A 53 -4.53 12.63 -18.36
CA ASP A 53 -5.31 13.76 -17.86
C ASP A 53 -6.11 13.33 -16.63
N PHE A 54 -5.98 14.11 -15.55
CA PHE A 54 -6.55 13.78 -14.25
C PHE A 54 -8.08 13.73 -14.30
N GLN A 55 -8.73 14.68 -14.97
CA GLN A 55 -10.19 14.75 -15.03
C GLN A 55 -10.79 13.65 -15.91
N ALA A 56 -10.18 13.39 -17.07
CA ALA A 56 -10.57 12.29 -17.94
C ALA A 56 -10.42 10.93 -17.23
N THR A 57 -9.35 10.76 -16.45
CA THR A 57 -9.12 9.55 -15.65
C THR A 57 -10.20 9.38 -14.58
N ILE A 58 -10.56 10.45 -13.87
CA ILE A 58 -11.64 10.42 -12.89
C ILE A 58 -12.97 10.01 -13.56
N GLN A 59 -13.34 10.68 -14.65
CA GLN A 59 -14.60 10.42 -15.33
C GLN A 59 -14.69 8.99 -15.88
N ARG A 60 -13.61 8.50 -16.48
CA ARG A 60 -13.54 7.12 -16.98
C ARG A 60 -13.58 6.12 -15.84
N GLY A 61 -12.74 6.28 -14.81
CA GLY A 61 -12.68 5.37 -13.67
C GLY A 61 -13.98 5.30 -12.89
N GLN A 62 -14.67 6.44 -12.67
CA GLN A 62 -16.00 6.44 -12.04
C GLN A 62 -17.03 5.68 -12.85
N ARG A 63 -17.06 5.90 -14.17
CA ARG A 63 -17.97 5.21 -15.06
C ARG A 63 -17.75 3.70 -15.01
N GLU A 64 -16.50 3.25 -15.21
CA GLU A 64 -16.11 1.84 -15.17
C GLU A 64 -16.49 1.19 -13.83
N MET A 65 -16.23 1.86 -12.70
CA MET A 65 -16.61 1.34 -11.38
C MET A 65 -18.12 1.25 -11.19
N GLN A 66 -18.90 2.22 -11.68
CA GLN A 66 -20.36 2.24 -11.52
C GLN A 66 -21.05 1.24 -12.45
N SER A 67 -20.54 1.06 -13.67
CA SER A 67 -21.08 0.10 -14.65
C SER A 67 -20.59 -1.33 -14.41
N GLY A 68 -19.51 -1.52 -13.65
CA GLY A 68 -18.83 -2.82 -13.51
C GLY A 68 -18.00 -3.19 -14.75
N GLU A 69 -17.78 -2.24 -15.66
CA GLU A 69 -16.91 -2.42 -16.83
C GLU A 69 -15.44 -2.45 -16.38
N THR A 70 -14.65 -3.30 -17.04
CA THR A 70 -13.22 -3.42 -16.78
C THR A 70 -12.46 -3.23 -18.10
N PRO A 71 -11.39 -2.42 -18.15
CA PRO A 71 -10.68 -2.14 -19.40
C PRO A 71 -10.00 -3.39 -19.95
N ALA A 72 -10.04 -3.62 -21.25
CA ALA A 72 -9.28 -4.70 -21.88
C ALA A 72 -7.77 -4.51 -21.63
N LEU A 73 -7.05 -5.60 -21.34
CA LEU A 73 -5.61 -5.59 -21.13
C LEU A 73 -4.86 -6.15 -22.34
N LYS A 74 -3.64 -5.64 -22.55
CA LYS A 74 -2.67 -6.33 -23.40
C LYS A 74 -2.23 -7.63 -22.70
N PRO A 75 -1.85 -8.68 -23.46
CA PRO A 75 -1.33 -9.91 -22.87
C PRO A 75 -0.11 -9.64 -21.99
N LEU A 76 0.01 -10.39 -20.90
CA LEU A 76 1.24 -10.45 -20.12
C LEU A 76 2.35 -11.13 -20.93
N HIS A 77 3.58 -10.71 -20.71
CA HIS A 77 4.80 -11.30 -21.23
C HIS A 77 5.29 -12.48 -20.37
N VAL A 78 4.62 -12.74 -19.25
CA VAL A 78 4.91 -13.80 -18.29
C VAL A 78 3.74 -14.77 -18.16
N ASN A 79 4.02 -16.02 -17.79
CA ASN A 79 3.01 -17.00 -17.43
C ASN A 79 2.87 -17.08 -15.89
N ILE A 80 1.73 -16.64 -15.35
CA ILE A 80 1.46 -16.60 -13.90
C ILE A 80 1.60 -17.99 -13.24
N ALA A 81 1.32 -19.07 -13.98
CA ALA A 81 1.41 -20.43 -13.45
C ALA A 81 2.83 -20.80 -12.97
N ASP A 82 3.87 -20.16 -13.53
CA ASP A 82 5.28 -20.45 -13.24
C ASP A 82 5.78 -19.87 -11.90
N TYR A 83 4.94 -19.13 -11.18
CA TYR A 83 5.32 -18.39 -9.98
C TYR A 83 4.55 -18.87 -8.74
N ASP A 84 5.15 -18.69 -7.57
CA ASP A 84 4.56 -19.06 -6.28
C ASP A 84 4.00 -17.83 -5.54
N VAL A 85 4.75 -16.73 -5.60
CA VAL A 85 4.44 -15.46 -4.94
C VAL A 85 4.31 -14.37 -6.00
N ILE A 86 3.18 -13.68 -5.98
CA ILE A 86 2.86 -12.64 -6.95
C ILE A 86 2.59 -11.35 -6.19
N PHE A 87 3.47 -10.37 -6.36
CA PHE A 87 3.26 -9.02 -5.88
C PHE A 87 2.36 -8.29 -6.89
N ILE A 88 1.23 -7.73 -6.47
CA ILE A 88 0.30 -7.00 -7.35
C ILE A 88 0.26 -5.53 -6.96
N GLY A 89 0.73 -4.68 -7.85
CA GLY A 89 0.94 -3.24 -7.66
C GLY A 89 -0.11 -2.37 -8.32
N TYR A 90 -0.65 -1.38 -7.61
CA TYR A 90 -1.61 -0.44 -8.19
C TYR A 90 -1.67 0.93 -7.50
N PRO A 91 -2.05 1.99 -8.23
CA PRO A 91 -2.53 3.20 -7.58
C PRO A 91 -3.90 2.95 -6.93
N ILE A 92 -4.17 3.62 -5.80
CA ILE A 92 -5.50 3.65 -5.21
C ILE A 92 -6.37 4.63 -5.96
N TRP A 93 -7.46 4.14 -6.54
CA TRP A 93 -8.52 4.91 -7.18
C TRP A 93 -9.83 4.70 -6.41
N PHE A 94 -10.46 5.80 -6.01
CA PHE A 94 -11.74 5.79 -5.28
C PHE A 94 -11.76 4.86 -4.05
N GLY A 95 -10.63 4.75 -3.36
CA GLY A 95 -10.49 3.94 -2.13
C GLY A 95 -10.15 2.46 -2.35
N THR A 96 -10.03 2.00 -3.60
CA THR A 96 -9.65 0.62 -3.92
C THR A 96 -8.59 0.54 -5.03
N TYR A 97 -8.23 -0.65 -5.48
CA TYR A 97 -7.29 -0.85 -6.60
C TYR A 97 -7.84 -0.30 -7.92
N ALA A 98 -6.95 0.17 -8.80
CA ALA A 98 -7.32 0.68 -10.11
C ALA A 98 -7.98 -0.39 -11.01
N MET A 99 -8.88 0.03 -11.90
CA MET A 99 -9.68 -0.85 -12.75
C MET A 99 -8.89 -1.85 -13.62
N PRO A 100 -7.67 -1.55 -14.13
CA PRO A 100 -6.85 -2.55 -14.80
C PRO A 100 -6.54 -3.79 -13.94
N ILE A 101 -6.48 -3.65 -12.61
CA ILE A 101 -6.31 -4.78 -11.70
C ILE A 101 -7.58 -5.64 -11.65
N ALA A 102 -8.76 -5.03 -11.74
CA ALA A 102 -10.02 -5.75 -11.81
C ALA A 102 -10.05 -6.69 -13.03
N THR A 103 -9.55 -6.23 -14.19
CA THR A 103 -9.39 -7.09 -15.37
C THR A 103 -8.38 -8.19 -15.13
N LEU A 104 -7.19 -7.86 -14.61
CA LEU A 104 -6.13 -8.84 -14.35
C LEU A 104 -6.65 -10.02 -13.53
N VAL A 105 -7.29 -9.75 -12.39
CA VAL A 105 -7.76 -10.80 -11.47
C VAL A 105 -8.95 -11.59 -11.99
N LYS A 106 -9.71 -11.03 -12.94
CA LYS A 106 -10.84 -11.71 -13.60
C LYS A 106 -10.36 -12.64 -14.71
N GLU A 107 -9.30 -12.27 -15.43
CA GLU A 107 -8.85 -12.97 -16.63
C GLU A 107 -7.74 -14.00 -16.37
N ASN A 108 -7.19 -14.06 -15.16
CA ASN A 108 -6.08 -14.94 -14.83
C ASN A 108 -6.36 -15.79 -13.59
N ASP A 109 -5.78 -16.99 -13.55
CA ASP A 109 -5.91 -17.90 -12.42
C ASP A 109 -4.79 -17.69 -11.40
N PHE A 110 -5.18 -17.34 -10.17
CA PHE A 110 -4.30 -17.20 -9.01
C PHE A 110 -4.50 -18.31 -7.97
N ALA A 111 -5.23 -19.39 -8.31
CA ALA A 111 -5.49 -20.49 -7.38
C ALA A 111 -4.20 -21.08 -6.81
N GLY A 112 -4.15 -21.22 -5.48
CA GLY A 112 -2.99 -21.76 -4.76
C GLY A 112 -1.78 -20.82 -4.71
N LYS A 113 -1.83 -19.65 -5.34
CA LYS A 113 -0.75 -18.67 -5.32
C LYS A 113 -0.79 -17.83 -4.05
N THR A 114 0.38 -17.36 -3.62
CA THR A 114 0.48 -16.30 -2.61
C THR A 114 0.43 -14.95 -3.32
N VAL A 115 -0.50 -14.09 -2.93
CA VAL A 115 -0.65 -12.75 -3.53
C VAL A 115 -0.32 -11.69 -2.48
N VAL A 116 0.57 -10.78 -2.82
CA VAL A 116 1.03 -9.71 -1.92
C VAL A 116 0.69 -8.36 -2.56
N PRO A 117 -0.38 -7.68 -2.12
CA PRO A 117 -0.72 -6.40 -2.70
C PRO A 117 0.32 -5.34 -2.34
N PHE A 118 0.59 -4.42 -3.26
CA PHE A 118 1.21 -3.16 -2.92
C PHE A 118 0.51 -2.00 -3.61
N CYS A 119 0.44 -0.86 -2.94
CA CYS A 119 -0.24 0.28 -3.50
C CYS A 119 0.45 1.61 -3.25
N THR A 120 0.20 2.53 -4.18
CA THR A 120 0.59 3.93 -4.07
C THR A 120 -0.66 4.79 -3.96
N PHE A 121 -0.66 5.79 -3.07
CA PHE A 121 -1.86 6.59 -2.84
C PHE A 121 -1.57 8.04 -2.49
N GLY A 122 -2.48 8.93 -2.88
CA GLY A 122 -2.56 10.26 -2.26
C GLY A 122 -3.19 10.19 -0.87
N SER A 123 -4.22 9.33 -0.73
CA SER A 123 -5.15 9.27 0.39
C SER A 123 -5.51 7.83 0.81
N GLY A 124 -4.64 7.15 1.57
CA GLY A 124 -4.89 5.82 2.14
C GLY A 124 -5.41 4.77 1.15
N GLY A 125 -6.09 3.72 1.66
CA GLY A 125 -6.81 2.73 0.85
C GLY A 125 -6.15 1.36 0.71
N LEU A 126 -5.01 1.11 1.38
CA LEU A 126 -4.38 -0.22 1.39
C LEU A 126 -5.33 -1.29 1.94
N ASN A 127 -5.92 -1.07 3.12
CA ASN A 127 -6.78 -2.06 3.76
C ASN A 127 -8.01 -2.37 2.90
N THR A 128 -8.74 -1.33 2.48
CA THR A 128 -9.94 -1.48 1.63
C THR A 128 -9.62 -2.18 0.31
N SER A 129 -8.54 -1.79 -0.39
CA SER A 129 -8.13 -2.47 -1.63
C SER A 129 -7.67 -3.91 -1.41
N THR A 130 -7.01 -4.21 -0.28
CA THR A 130 -6.59 -5.55 0.08
C THR A 130 -7.79 -6.47 0.34
N GLU A 131 -8.82 -5.98 1.03
CA GLU A 131 -10.06 -6.74 1.24
C GLU A 131 -10.83 -6.96 -0.06
N ALA A 132 -10.88 -5.95 -0.94
CA ALA A 132 -11.45 -6.12 -2.27
C ALA A 132 -10.67 -7.18 -3.08
N LEU A 133 -9.34 -7.20 -2.97
CA LEU A 133 -8.49 -8.16 -3.69
C LEU A 133 -8.68 -9.59 -3.15
N LYS A 134 -8.81 -9.75 -1.83
CA LYS A 134 -9.19 -11.02 -1.18
C LYS A 134 -10.52 -11.54 -1.70
N ALA A 135 -11.52 -10.67 -1.81
CA ALA A 135 -12.83 -11.04 -2.33
C ALA A 135 -12.76 -11.47 -3.81
N ALA A 136 -11.93 -10.79 -4.61
CA ALA A 136 -11.73 -11.12 -6.03
C ALA A 136 -10.91 -12.41 -6.25
N LEU A 137 -10.05 -12.78 -5.30
CA LEU A 137 -9.14 -13.93 -5.39
C LEU A 137 -9.38 -14.97 -4.28
N PRO A 138 -10.58 -15.58 -4.18
CA PRO A 138 -10.95 -16.46 -3.06
C PRO A 138 -10.14 -17.76 -3.00
N LYS A 139 -9.46 -18.12 -4.09
CA LYS A 139 -8.61 -19.32 -4.19
C LYS A 139 -7.12 -19.03 -4.00
N ALA A 140 -6.74 -17.75 -3.88
CA ALA A 140 -5.37 -17.34 -3.61
C ALA A 140 -5.19 -17.05 -2.12
N LYS A 141 -3.96 -17.14 -1.64
CA LYS A 141 -3.58 -16.68 -0.31
C LYS A 141 -3.15 -15.21 -0.39
N VAL A 142 -4.09 -14.29 -0.24
CA VAL A 142 -3.77 -12.85 -0.19
C VAL A 142 -3.23 -12.48 1.19
N GLN A 143 -1.98 -12.03 1.24
CA GLN A 143 -1.27 -11.67 2.47
C GLN A 143 -1.30 -10.15 2.74
N THR A 144 -0.71 -9.74 3.86
CA THR A 144 -0.50 -8.33 4.21
C THR A 144 0.28 -7.63 3.10
N GLY A 145 -0.27 -6.52 2.62
CA GLY A 145 0.36 -5.72 1.57
C GLY A 145 1.25 -4.60 2.09
N TYR A 146 1.86 -3.89 1.14
CA TYR A 146 2.65 -2.69 1.38
C TYR A 146 1.98 -1.46 0.76
N GLY A 147 1.89 -0.37 1.52
CA GLY A 147 1.27 0.86 1.06
C GLY A 147 2.21 2.05 1.25
N VAL A 148 2.34 2.90 0.25
CA VAL A 148 3.16 4.12 0.36
C VAL A 148 2.43 5.32 -0.24
N ARG A 149 2.53 6.47 0.44
CA ARG A 149 2.03 7.72 -0.12
C ARG A 149 2.91 8.18 -1.26
N THR A 150 2.31 8.75 -2.30
CA THR A 150 3.06 9.37 -3.42
C THR A 150 4.07 10.40 -2.91
N ALA A 151 3.70 11.18 -1.89
CA ALA A 151 4.59 12.17 -1.27
C ALA A 151 5.81 11.57 -0.54
N ARG A 152 5.80 10.25 -0.26
CA ARG A 152 6.85 9.50 0.43
C ARG A 152 7.59 8.53 -0.49
N ILE A 153 7.50 8.70 -1.82
CA ILE A 153 8.07 7.72 -2.76
C ILE A 153 9.59 7.53 -2.59
N LEU A 154 10.29 8.54 -2.08
CA LEU A 154 11.73 8.45 -1.79
C LEU A 154 12.08 7.54 -0.61
N ALA A 155 11.11 7.22 0.26
CA ALA A 155 11.31 6.33 1.42
C ALA A 155 11.20 4.83 1.07
N VAL A 156 10.71 4.51 -0.14
CA VAL A 156 10.34 3.14 -0.56
C VAL A 156 11.47 2.14 -0.38
N GLY A 157 12.72 2.48 -0.68
CA GLY A 157 13.84 1.54 -0.55
C GLY A 157 13.99 0.98 0.87
N LYS A 158 14.00 1.85 1.88
CA LYS A 158 14.15 1.47 3.29
C LYS A 158 12.88 0.79 3.82
N GLU A 159 11.71 1.32 3.47
CA GLU A 159 10.42 0.79 3.92
C GLU A 159 10.15 -0.61 3.34
N LEU A 160 10.40 -0.82 2.05
CA LEU A 160 10.30 -2.14 1.41
C LEU A 160 11.32 -3.13 1.98
N ASP A 161 12.57 -2.74 2.20
CA ASP A 161 13.57 -3.65 2.78
C ASP A 161 13.09 -4.19 4.14
N ARG A 162 12.52 -3.30 4.97
CA ARG A 162 11.92 -3.72 6.23
C ARG A 162 10.72 -4.63 6.02
N PHE A 163 9.77 -4.24 5.16
CA PHE A 163 8.56 -5.02 4.86
C PHE A 163 8.89 -6.43 4.38
N LEU A 164 9.82 -6.56 3.43
CA LEU A 164 10.21 -7.84 2.84
C LEU A 164 10.89 -8.75 3.87
N LYS A 165 11.74 -8.22 4.73
CA LYS A 165 12.37 -8.99 5.82
C LYS A 165 11.36 -9.40 6.90
N ALA A 166 10.50 -8.48 7.33
CA ALA A 166 9.49 -8.73 8.36
C ALA A 166 8.51 -9.83 7.96
N ASN A 167 8.20 -9.94 6.67
CA ASN A 167 7.24 -10.91 6.14
C ASN A 167 7.90 -12.15 5.50
N GLY A 168 9.23 -12.28 5.59
CA GLY A 168 9.96 -13.48 5.15
C GLY A 168 10.20 -13.59 3.64
N TYR A 169 9.93 -12.55 2.86
CA TYR A 169 10.21 -12.52 1.41
C TYR A 169 11.68 -12.25 1.09
N LYS A 170 12.41 -11.60 2.00
CA LYS A 170 13.84 -11.31 1.89
C LYS A 170 14.57 -11.79 3.13
N ARG A 171 15.73 -12.42 2.95
CA ARG A 171 16.58 -12.84 4.09
C ARG A 171 17.01 -11.64 4.91
N GLY A 172 16.92 -11.78 6.22
CA GLY A 172 17.34 -10.76 7.17
C GLY A 172 16.47 -10.79 8.42
N VAL A 173 16.94 -10.13 9.47
CA VAL A 173 16.17 -9.93 10.70
C VAL A 173 15.91 -8.44 10.83
N VAL A 174 14.67 -8.10 11.15
CA VAL A 174 14.29 -6.74 11.52
C VAL A 174 13.72 -6.78 12.93
N ALA A 175 14.08 -5.79 13.73
CA ALA A 175 13.50 -5.65 15.06
C ALA A 175 11.98 -5.52 14.93
N LYS A 176 11.24 -6.22 15.79
CA LYS A 176 9.81 -5.99 15.94
C LYS A 176 9.62 -4.53 16.32
N LEU A 177 8.72 -3.85 15.62
CA LEU A 177 8.32 -2.49 15.99
C LEU A 177 7.65 -2.54 17.37
N PRO A 178 7.98 -1.63 18.31
CA PRO A 178 7.24 -1.53 19.56
C PRO A 178 5.75 -1.30 19.29
N ASP A 179 4.90 -1.66 20.24
CA ASP A 179 3.48 -1.31 20.14
C ASP A 179 3.31 0.21 20.35
N TYR A 180 2.23 0.78 19.81
CA TYR A 180 1.89 2.17 20.12
C TYR A 180 1.52 2.30 21.59
N SER A 181 1.89 3.43 22.21
CA SER A 181 1.45 3.79 23.55
C SER A 181 -0.07 3.89 23.63
N ALA A 182 -0.60 3.91 24.86
CA ALA A 182 -2.00 4.27 25.08
C ALA A 182 -2.33 5.63 24.43
N GLN A 183 -3.57 5.75 23.98
CA GLN A 183 -4.11 6.98 23.42
C GLN A 183 -4.32 8.01 24.53
N LEU A 184 -3.70 9.18 24.39
CA LEU A 184 -3.81 10.31 25.33
C LEU A 184 -4.30 11.57 24.59
N PRO A 185 -4.98 12.52 25.26
CA PRO A 185 -5.35 13.79 24.65
C PRO A 185 -4.15 14.48 24.01
N VAL A 186 -4.33 15.03 22.81
CA VAL A 186 -3.23 15.71 22.11
C VAL A 186 -2.78 16.97 22.83
N THR A 187 -1.47 17.23 22.81
CA THR A 187 -0.86 18.49 23.24
C THR A 187 -0.78 19.49 22.09
N ASP A 188 -0.44 20.75 22.40
CA ASP A 188 -0.20 21.78 21.39
C ASP A 188 0.97 21.41 20.46
N GLU A 189 2.02 20.79 20.98
CA GLU A 189 3.16 20.31 20.20
C GLU A 189 2.75 19.20 19.23
N GLU A 190 1.96 18.23 19.69
CA GLU A 190 1.48 17.12 18.86
C GLU A 190 0.49 17.60 17.80
N THR A 191 -0.33 18.60 18.15
CA THR A 191 -1.22 19.28 17.20
C THR A 191 -0.41 20.01 16.13
N ALA A 192 0.69 20.68 16.48
CA ALA A 192 1.60 21.30 15.52
C ALA A 192 2.26 20.27 14.59
N ILE A 193 2.70 19.13 15.12
CA ILE A 193 3.25 18.01 14.33
C ILE A 193 2.22 17.50 13.33
N PHE A 194 0.99 17.25 13.80
CA PHE A 194 -0.11 16.81 12.95
C PHE A 194 -0.39 17.80 11.82
N ASN A 195 -0.53 19.08 12.15
CA ASN A 195 -0.80 20.15 11.18
C ASN A 195 0.34 20.28 10.16
N ALA A 196 1.59 20.22 10.59
CA ALA A 196 2.75 20.26 9.70
C ALA A 196 2.74 19.08 8.71
N ALA A 197 2.54 17.85 9.21
CA ALA A 197 2.50 16.64 8.40
C ALA A 197 1.36 16.62 7.38
N CYS A 198 0.21 17.18 7.76
CA CYS A 198 -1.02 17.13 6.99
C CYS A 198 -1.22 18.35 6.08
N SER A 199 -0.40 19.39 6.21
CA SER A 199 -0.56 20.69 5.54
C SER A 199 -0.68 20.62 4.00
N SER A 200 -0.03 19.63 3.37
CA SER A 200 -0.04 19.44 1.91
C SER A 200 -1.18 18.52 1.42
N TYR A 201 -1.98 17.97 2.32
CA TYR A 201 -3.04 17.05 1.97
C TYR A 201 -4.30 17.80 1.57
N GLN A 202 -4.84 17.44 0.38
CA GLN A 202 -5.86 18.23 -0.29
C GLN A 202 -7.28 18.10 0.30
N PHE A 203 -7.50 17.12 1.19
CA PHE A 203 -8.82 16.89 1.79
C PHE A 203 -8.80 17.17 3.29
N PRO A 204 -9.88 17.71 3.88
CA PRO A 204 -9.94 17.93 5.31
C PRO A 204 -9.80 16.60 6.05
N LEU A 205 -8.84 16.52 6.97
CA LEU A 205 -8.60 15.33 7.78
C LEU A 205 -9.33 15.37 9.13
N GLY A 206 -9.80 16.56 9.55
CA GLY A 206 -10.43 16.77 10.85
C GLY A 206 -9.46 17.27 11.92
N THR A 207 -9.89 17.24 13.17
CA THR A 207 -9.13 17.73 14.33
C THR A 207 -8.62 16.56 15.16
N PRO A 208 -7.32 16.46 15.43
CA PRO A 208 -6.77 15.38 16.25
C PRO A 208 -7.32 15.49 17.68
N GLN A 209 -7.71 14.35 18.25
CA GLN A 209 -8.31 14.26 19.59
C GLN A 209 -7.36 13.59 20.56
N THR A 210 -6.86 12.41 20.19
CA THR A 210 -5.88 11.66 20.96
C THR A 210 -4.72 11.21 20.09
N VAL A 211 -3.60 10.89 20.73
CA VAL A 211 -2.44 10.31 20.06
C VAL A 211 -1.82 9.19 20.90
N GLY A 212 -1.48 8.10 20.22
CA GLY A 212 -0.55 7.08 20.69
C GLY A 212 0.79 7.24 19.96
N LYS A 213 1.90 6.89 20.59
CA LYS A 213 3.25 7.06 20.03
C LYS A 213 4.01 5.74 20.03
N ARG A 214 4.86 5.58 19.02
CA ARG A 214 5.85 4.51 18.94
C ARG A 214 7.20 5.12 18.63
N VAL A 215 8.16 4.95 19.53
CA VAL A 215 9.53 5.44 19.35
C VAL A 215 10.41 4.31 18.85
N THR A 216 11.14 4.54 17.77
CA THR A 216 12.15 3.65 17.21
C THR A 216 13.52 4.32 17.23
N ASP A 217 14.58 3.62 16.83
CA ASP A 217 15.91 4.24 16.71
C ASP A 217 15.96 5.34 15.64
N ASP A 218 15.11 5.23 14.62
CA ASP A 218 15.12 6.09 13.44
C ASP A 218 14.03 7.17 13.45
N SER A 219 12.98 7.00 14.25
CA SER A 219 11.78 7.85 14.18
C SER A 219 10.94 7.84 15.45
N THR A 220 10.02 8.80 15.53
CA THR A 220 8.82 8.71 16.33
C THR A 220 7.62 8.63 15.39
N ASP A 221 6.86 7.55 15.51
CA ASP A 221 5.58 7.38 14.82
C ASP A 221 4.43 7.78 15.76
N TYR A 222 3.46 8.51 15.22
CA TYR A 222 2.28 8.99 15.90
C TYR A 222 1.05 8.36 15.26
N GLN A 223 0.14 7.87 16.09
CA GLN A 223 -1.15 7.33 15.73
C GLN A 223 -2.22 8.26 16.31
N PHE A 224 -2.67 9.22 15.51
CA PHE A 224 -3.69 10.18 15.89
C PHE A 224 -5.08 9.60 15.66
N VAL A 225 -5.97 9.69 16.65
CA VAL A 225 -7.42 9.56 16.44
C VAL A 225 -7.95 10.95 16.12
N VAL A 226 -8.61 11.07 14.98
CA VAL A 226 -9.00 12.35 14.40
C VAL A 226 -10.50 12.36 14.19
N LYS A 227 -11.13 13.44 14.65
CA LYS A 227 -12.56 13.67 14.50
C LYS A 227 -12.78 14.62 13.31
N GLY A 228 -13.42 14.12 12.28
CA GLY A 228 -13.71 14.83 11.04
C GLY A 228 -15.19 14.85 10.71
N ARG A 229 -15.49 15.17 9.44
CA ARG A 229 -16.83 15.02 8.86
C ARG A 229 -16.73 14.18 7.60
N GLY A 230 -17.66 13.24 7.44
CA GLY A 230 -17.86 12.47 6.22
C GLY A 230 -18.42 13.32 5.07
N MET A 231 -18.46 12.74 3.88
CA MET A 231 -19.03 13.41 2.69
C MET A 231 -20.54 13.70 2.84
N ASN A 232 -21.24 12.96 3.71
CA ASN A 232 -22.65 13.16 4.07
C ASN A 232 -22.84 14.23 5.17
N GLY A 233 -21.76 14.85 5.66
CA GLY A 233 -21.78 15.85 6.74
C GLY A 233 -21.84 15.26 8.16
N GLU A 234 -21.97 13.94 8.29
CA GLU A 234 -21.96 13.26 9.59
C GLU A 234 -20.55 13.22 10.19
N GLU A 235 -20.49 13.03 11.50
CA GLU A 235 -19.22 12.84 12.20
C GLU A 235 -18.52 11.59 11.71
N SER A 236 -17.22 11.71 11.44
CA SER A 236 -16.36 10.58 11.12
C SER A 236 -15.16 10.53 12.06
N ILE A 237 -14.75 9.32 12.42
CA ILE A 237 -13.50 9.08 13.14
C ILE A 237 -12.53 8.43 12.15
N SER A 238 -11.29 8.87 12.16
CA SER A 238 -10.23 8.27 11.36
C SER A 238 -8.96 8.18 12.17
N THR A 239 -8.14 7.19 11.86
CA THR A 239 -6.79 7.09 12.41
C THR A 239 -5.79 7.63 11.39
N ILE A 240 -4.96 8.58 11.81
CA ILE A 240 -3.95 9.22 10.97
C ILE A 240 -2.58 8.93 11.54
N TYR A 241 -1.73 8.37 10.69
CA TYR A 241 -0.36 8.03 11.02
C TYR A 241 0.57 9.14 10.51
N VAL A 242 1.47 9.56 11.39
CA VAL A 242 2.51 10.55 11.08
C VAL A 242 3.84 9.98 11.57
N THR A 243 4.89 10.12 10.79
CA THR A 243 6.25 9.75 11.19
C THR A 243 7.13 11.00 11.22
N VAL A 244 7.91 11.15 12.28
CA VAL A 244 8.95 12.18 12.43
C VAL A 244 10.30 11.47 12.55
N GLY A 245 11.18 11.64 11.58
CA GLY A 245 12.52 11.07 11.61
C GLY A 245 13.39 11.66 12.74
N LYS A 246 14.35 10.88 13.24
CA LYS A 246 15.38 11.33 14.17
C LYS A 246 16.59 11.82 13.37
N GLY A 247 16.55 13.07 12.95
CA GLY A 247 17.63 13.71 12.21
C GLY A 247 17.47 15.23 12.23
N GLU A 248 18.57 15.96 12.14
CA GLU A 248 18.51 17.42 12.05
C GLU A 248 17.70 17.84 10.81
N GLY A 249 16.70 18.69 11.00
CA GLY A 249 15.80 19.11 9.93
C GLY A 249 14.73 18.09 9.51
N ALA A 250 14.56 16.97 10.24
CA ALA A 250 13.51 16.02 9.97
C ALA A 250 12.12 16.67 10.09
N LYS A 251 11.30 16.49 9.04
CA LYS A 251 9.94 17.04 8.98
C LYS A 251 8.93 15.95 9.34
N PRO A 252 7.81 16.31 9.99
CA PRO A 252 6.67 15.41 10.12
C PRO A 252 6.12 15.03 8.75
N GLU A 253 5.86 13.74 8.56
CA GLU A 253 5.35 13.21 7.31
C GLU A 253 4.08 12.41 7.56
N PHE A 254 2.99 12.80 6.91
CA PHE A 254 1.76 12.00 6.90
C PHE A 254 2.03 10.70 6.14
N THR A 255 1.81 9.54 6.79
CA THR A 255 2.12 8.20 6.25
C THR A 255 0.88 7.46 5.78
N GLU A 256 -0.18 7.42 6.58
CA GLU A 256 -1.37 6.63 6.29
C GLU A 256 -2.61 7.22 6.96
N VAL A 257 -3.76 7.12 6.29
CA VAL A 257 -5.07 7.35 6.90
C VAL A 257 -5.91 6.07 6.81
N VAL A 258 -6.48 5.68 7.93
CA VAL A 258 -7.46 4.59 8.06
C VAL A 258 -8.79 5.21 8.45
N ARG A 259 -9.82 4.99 7.64
CA ARG A 259 -11.18 5.51 7.82
C ARG A 259 -12.14 4.39 8.17
#